data_AF-A0A977L0I2-F1
#
_entry.id   AF-A0A977L0I2-F1
#
_cell.length_a   1.000
_cell.length_b   1.000
_cell.length_c   1.000
_cell.angle_alpha   90.00
_cell.angle_beta   90.00
_cell.angle_gamma   90.00
#
_symmetry.space_group_name_H-M   'P 1'
#
loop_
_entity.id
_entity.type
_entity.pdbx_description
1 polymer ?
#
loop_
_entity_poly.entity_id
_entity_poly.type
_entity_poly.pdbx_seq_one_letter_code
_entity_poly.pdbx_strand_id
1 'polypeptide(L)'
;MKPSKESITQLLRKVKHIVRKSRHLSWETLINKLNPLLRGWWNFYKFCGNRSLSDSRVRKTLLHIIRKWFLRKRGKTVKDFVKFYKTEGQKLVSTGNCPTRKWIKVQGEKSYFDGDLNYWTKREKPFYNSIYSKKLTQQKFQC
;
A
#
# COMPACT_ATOMS: atom_id res chain seq x y z
N MET A 1 16.23 5.63 0.79
CA MET A 1 15.13 6.53 0.37
C MET A 1 14.06 6.59 1.45
N LYS A 2 13.54 7.79 1.74
CA LYS A 2 12.40 8.04 2.64
C LYS A 2 11.42 8.95 1.88
N PRO A 3 10.10 8.86 2.10
CA PRO A 3 9.18 9.82 1.49
C PRO A 3 9.48 11.24 1.99
N SER A 4 9.67 12.17 1.06
CA SER A 4 9.84 13.59 1.35
C SER A 4 8.56 14.17 1.96
N LYS A 5 8.70 15.22 2.77
CA LYS A 5 7.56 15.98 3.31
C LYS A 5 6.63 16.48 2.19
N GLU A 6 7.20 16.86 1.05
CA GLU A 6 6.46 17.32 -0.12
C GLU A 6 5.61 16.20 -0.73
N SER A 7 6.20 15.02 -0.93
CA SER A 7 5.48 13.85 -1.48
C SER A 7 4.28 13.44 -0.62
N ILE A 8 4.44 13.51 0.71
CA ILE A 8 3.36 13.24 1.68
C ILE A 8 2.28 14.32 1.54
N THR A 9 2.69 15.58 1.45
CA THR A 9 1.77 16.72 1.32
C THR A 9 0.97 16.65 0.02
N GLN A 10 1.61 16.31 -1.10
CA GLN A 10 0.96 16.12 -2.39
C GLN A 10 -0.07 14.98 -2.36
N LEU A 11 0.27 13.84 -1.76
CA LEU A 11 -0.68 12.74 -1.55
C LEU A 11 -1.90 13.21 -0.75
N LEU A 12 -1.67 13.87 0.39
CA LEU A 12 -2.74 14.35 1.24
C LEU A 12 -3.60 15.43 0.56
N ARG A 13 -3.02 16.28 -0.29
CA ARG A 13 -3.78 17.25 -1.13
C ARG A 13 -4.71 16.53 -2.09
N LYS A 14 -4.22 15.49 -2.79
CA LYS A 14 -5.04 14.67 -3.69
C LYS A 14 -6.17 13.98 -2.95
N VAL A 15 -5.89 13.39 -1.78
CA VAL A 15 -6.91 12.75 -0.94
C VAL A 15 -7.97 13.76 -0.48
N LYS A 16 -7.56 14.90 0.07
CA LYS A 16 -8.49 15.96 0.50
C LYS A 16 -9.38 16.41 -0.66
N HIS A 17 -8.81 16.57 -1.84
CA HIS A 17 -9.57 16.96 -3.04
C HIS A 17 -10.64 15.93 -3.40
N ILE A 18 -10.29 14.64 -3.40
CA ILE A 18 -11.24 13.55 -3.68
C ILE A 18 -12.35 13.53 -2.64
N VAL A 19 -12.00 13.57 -1.34
CA VAL A 19 -12.97 13.55 -0.24
C VAL A 19 -13.92 14.76 -0.31
N ARG A 20 -13.40 15.93 -0.71
CA ARG A 20 -14.21 17.14 -0.87
C ARG A 20 -15.17 17.03 -2.06
N LYS A 21 -14.69 16.53 -3.20
CA LYS A 21 -15.55 16.27 -4.38
C LYS A 21 -16.57 15.17 -4.11
N SER A 22 -16.24 14.17 -3.31
CA SER A 22 -17.09 13.02 -3.00
C SER A 22 -18.07 13.26 -1.84
N ARG A 23 -18.35 14.52 -1.47
CA ARG A 23 -19.22 14.83 -0.33
C ARG A 23 -20.63 14.22 -0.49
N HIS A 24 -21.13 14.17 -1.71
CA HIS A 24 -22.43 13.57 -2.07
C HIS A 24 -22.35 12.05 -2.26
N LEU A 25 -21.19 11.50 -2.62
CA LEU A 25 -21.03 10.08 -2.99
C LEU A 25 -21.18 9.13 -1.78
N SER A 26 -21.57 7.88 -2.06
CA SER A 26 -21.61 6.81 -1.07
C SER A 26 -20.20 6.50 -0.53
N TRP A 27 -20.15 5.84 0.62
CA TRP A 27 -18.89 5.41 1.25
C TRP A 27 -18.10 4.46 0.33
N GLU A 28 -18.77 3.54 -0.33
CA GLU A 28 -18.16 2.54 -1.21
C GLU A 28 -17.49 3.20 -2.41
N THR A 29 -18.18 4.12 -3.08
CA THR A 29 -17.62 4.86 -4.22
C THR A 29 -16.42 5.71 -3.79
N LEU A 30 -16.45 6.28 -2.58
CA LEU A 30 -15.32 7.02 -2.03
C LEU A 30 -14.10 6.12 -1.79
N ILE A 31 -14.29 4.94 -1.19
CA ILE A 31 -13.22 3.96 -0.98
C ILE A 31 -12.63 3.53 -2.33
N ASN A 32 -13.47 3.21 -3.32
CA ASN A 32 -13.01 2.74 -4.63
C ASN A 32 -12.15 3.78 -5.35
N LYS A 33 -12.38 5.08 -5.12
CA LYS A 33 -11.54 6.17 -5.64
C LYS A 33 -10.25 6.36 -4.84
N LEU A 34 -10.28 6.18 -3.53
CA LEU A 34 -9.12 6.38 -2.66
C LEU A 34 -8.12 5.23 -2.72
N ASN A 35 -8.60 3.99 -2.67
CA ASN A 35 -7.77 2.79 -2.54
C ASN A 35 -6.68 2.67 -3.62
N PRO A 36 -6.94 2.92 -4.92
CA PRO A 36 -5.90 2.84 -5.96
C PRO A 36 -4.75 3.84 -5.75
N LEU A 37 -5.07 5.07 -5.35
CA LEU A 37 -4.07 6.11 -5.10
C LEU A 37 -3.20 5.79 -3.90
N LEU A 38 -3.83 5.32 -2.82
CA LEU A 38 -3.11 4.86 -1.64
C LEU A 38 -2.25 3.65 -2.02
N ARG A 39 -2.80 2.62 -2.64
CA ARG A 39 -2.03 1.43 -3.06
C ARG A 39 -0.82 1.77 -3.93
N GLY A 40 -0.98 2.68 -4.90
CA GLY A 40 0.12 3.16 -5.75
C GLY A 40 1.24 3.83 -4.95
N TRP A 41 0.89 4.75 -4.05
CA TRP A 41 1.87 5.45 -3.22
C TRP A 41 2.61 4.50 -2.27
N TRP A 42 1.89 3.54 -1.67
CA TRP A 42 2.47 2.51 -0.80
C TRP A 42 3.41 1.59 -1.58
N ASN A 43 3.06 1.22 -2.82
CA ASN A 43 3.91 0.41 -3.69
C ASN A 43 5.19 1.14 -4.12
N PHE A 44 5.11 2.43 -4.39
CA PHE A 44 6.26 3.25 -4.75
C PHE A 44 7.31 3.29 -3.62
N TYR A 45 6.86 3.50 -2.38
CA TYR A 45 7.74 3.55 -1.21
C TYR A 45 8.00 2.19 -0.54
N LYS A 46 7.66 1.05 -1.19
CA LYS A 46 7.80 -0.29 -0.58
C LYS A 46 9.24 -0.67 -0.23
N PHE A 47 10.23 -0.09 -0.91
CA PHE A 47 11.65 -0.35 -0.69
C PHE A 47 12.35 0.65 0.26
N CYS A 48 11.59 1.53 0.93
CA CYS A 48 12.15 2.56 1.80
C CYS A 48 12.33 2.04 3.24
N GLY A 49 13.58 2.04 3.73
CA GLY A 49 13.98 1.49 5.04
C GLY A 49 13.51 2.24 6.29
N ASN A 50 12.49 3.11 6.21
CA ASN A 50 11.97 3.92 7.33
C ASN A 50 10.49 4.32 7.12
N ARG A 51 9.72 3.44 6.47
CA ARG A 51 8.34 3.72 6.05
C ARG A 51 7.36 3.85 7.22
N SER A 52 7.58 3.16 8.33
CA SER A 52 6.63 3.07 9.46
C SER A 52 6.23 4.44 10.04
N LEU A 53 7.19 5.37 10.16
CA LEU A 53 6.94 6.72 10.69
C LEU A 53 6.16 7.61 9.71
N SER A 54 6.42 7.50 8.41
CA SER A 54 5.62 8.20 7.39
C SER A 54 4.23 7.58 7.24
N ASP A 55 4.14 6.25 7.32
CA ASP A 55 2.90 5.51 7.20
C ASP A 55 1.93 5.85 8.33
N SER A 56 2.41 5.86 9.57
CA SER A 56 1.60 6.24 10.74
C SER A 56 1.06 7.68 10.64
N ARG A 57 1.89 8.65 10.20
CA ARG A 57 1.45 10.05 10.00
C ARG A 57 0.40 10.20 8.92
N VAL A 58 0.61 9.54 7.77
CA VAL A 58 -0.38 9.50 6.68
C VAL A 58 -1.67 8.86 7.17
N ARG A 59 -1.60 7.70 7.82
CA ARG A 59 -2.78 6.97 8.33
C ARG A 59 -3.58 7.79 9.33
N LYS A 60 -2.92 8.44 10.31
CA LYS A 60 -3.58 9.35 11.25
C LYS A 60 -4.32 10.49 10.54
N THR A 61 -3.68 11.08 9.54
CA THR A 61 -4.27 12.20 8.78
C THR A 61 -5.43 11.75 7.90
N LEU A 62 -5.34 10.58 7.27
CA LEU A 62 -6.42 9.97 6.51
C LEU A 62 -7.64 9.71 7.39
N LEU A 63 -7.44 9.06 8.55
CA LEU A 63 -8.50 8.81 9.52
C LEU A 63 -9.18 10.10 9.97
N HIS A 64 -8.41 11.16 10.21
CA HIS A 64 -8.94 12.47 10.55
C HIS A 64 -9.82 13.07 9.44
N ILE A 65 -9.34 13.03 8.19
CA ILE A 65 -10.10 13.53 7.03
C ILE A 65 -11.42 12.77 6.87
N ILE A 66 -11.38 11.44 6.96
CA ILE A 66 -12.55 10.57 6.81
C ILE A 66 -13.52 10.77 7.96
N ARG A 67 -13.03 10.85 9.20
CA ARG A 67 -13.86 11.13 10.37
C ARG A 67 -14.59 12.45 10.21
N LYS A 68 -13.90 13.51 9.77
CA LYS A 68 -14.55 14.80 9.48
C LYS A 68 -15.61 14.70 8.38
N TRP A 69 -15.35 13.95 7.32
CA TRP A 69 -16.34 13.71 6.26
C TRP A 69 -17.57 12.96 6.80
N PHE A 70 -17.37 11.90 7.58
CA PHE A 70 -18.43 11.09 8.16
C PHE A 70 -19.34 11.90 9.09
N LEU A 71 -18.74 12.62 10.04
CA LEU A 71 -19.49 13.42 11.01
C LEU A 71 -20.32 14.50 10.31
N ARG A 72 -19.76 15.15 9.27
CA ARG A 72 -20.48 16.15 8.47
C ARG A 72 -21.59 15.55 7.61
N LYS A 73 -21.40 14.36 7.07
CA LYS A 73 -22.38 13.72 6.18
C LYS A 73 -23.55 13.13 6.95
N ARG A 74 -23.27 12.49 8.08
CA ARG A 74 -24.27 11.71 8.84
C ARG A 74 -24.81 12.44 10.07
N GLY A 75 -24.24 13.57 10.48
CA GLY A 75 -24.66 14.31 11.68
C GLY A 75 -24.50 13.50 12.98
N LYS A 76 -23.64 12.48 12.96
CA LYS A 76 -23.50 11.49 14.05
C LYS A 76 -22.34 11.83 14.98
N THR A 77 -22.26 11.09 16.09
CA THR A 77 -21.20 11.28 17.09
C THR A 77 -19.91 10.56 16.70
N VAL A 78 -18.85 10.82 17.46
CA VAL A 78 -17.57 10.11 17.32
C VAL A 78 -17.71 8.62 17.62
N LYS A 79 -18.59 8.24 18.56
CA LYS A 79 -18.86 6.83 18.89
C LYS A 79 -19.44 6.09 17.68
N ASP A 80 -20.36 6.74 16.97
CA ASP A 80 -20.94 6.18 15.74
C ASP A 80 -19.90 6.00 14.64
N PHE A 81 -18.97 6.94 14.51
CA PHE A 81 -17.85 6.79 13.59
C PHE A 81 -16.99 5.58 13.95
N VAL A 82 -16.70 5.35 15.22
CA VAL A 82 -15.91 4.18 15.66
C VAL A 82 -16.65 2.88 15.31
N LYS A 83 -17.96 2.80 15.56
CA LYS A 83 -18.79 1.64 15.20
C LYS A 83 -18.77 1.40 13.69
N PHE A 84 -19.04 2.43 12.90
CA PHE A 84 -18.96 2.39 11.45
C PHE A 84 -17.58 1.99 10.93
N TYR A 85 -16.53 2.53 11.54
CA TYR A 85 -15.17 2.27 11.09
C TYR A 85 -14.77 0.81 11.34
N LYS A 86 -15.25 0.23 12.45
CA LYS A 86 -15.05 -1.20 12.76
C LYS A 86 -15.77 -2.10 11.76
N THR A 87 -16.96 -1.73 11.27
CA THR A 87 -17.77 -2.56 10.36
C THR A 87 -17.43 -2.36 8.88
N GLU A 88 -17.35 -1.12 8.40
CA GLU A 88 -17.16 -0.78 6.98
C GLU A 88 -15.86 -0.01 6.72
N GLY A 89 -15.31 0.65 7.75
CA GLY A 89 -14.13 1.50 7.65
C GLY A 89 -12.83 0.78 7.31
N GLN A 90 -12.70 -0.48 7.75
CA GLN A 90 -11.50 -1.28 7.51
C GLN A 90 -11.19 -1.51 6.03
N LYS A 91 -12.21 -1.43 5.14
CA LYS A 91 -12.04 -1.55 3.68
C LYS A 91 -11.12 -0.47 3.09
N LEU A 92 -10.97 0.67 3.77
CA LEU A 92 -10.07 1.76 3.36
C LEU A 92 -8.59 1.44 3.67
N VAL A 93 -8.31 0.39 4.45
CA VAL A 93 -6.97 0.06 4.98
C VAL A 93 -6.66 -1.43 4.84
N SER A 94 -6.76 -1.98 3.63
CA SER A 94 -5.99 -3.20 3.28
C SER A 94 -4.55 -2.86 2.81
N THR A 95 -4.13 -1.59 2.96
CA THR A 95 -2.80 -1.06 2.64
C THR A 95 -1.75 -1.31 3.72
N GLY A 96 -2.16 -1.77 4.92
CA GLY A 96 -1.28 -2.05 6.06
C GLY A 96 -0.39 -3.29 5.90
N ASN A 97 -0.74 -4.23 5.02
CA ASN A 97 0.02 -5.46 4.79
C ASN A 97 0.98 -5.35 3.61
N CYS A 98 1.55 -4.16 3.36
CA CYS A 98 2.64 -4.02 2.40
C CYS A 98 3.98 -4.11 3.15
N PRO A 99 4.59 -5.30 3.31
CA PRO A 99 5.87 -5.42 3.99
C PRO A 99 6.91 -4.53 3.31
N THR A 100 7.70 -3.83 4.12
CA THR A 100 8.90 -3.15 3.62
C THR A 100 9.84 -4.19 3.04
N ARG A 101 10.19 -4.03 1.77
CA ARG A 101 11.18 -4.88 1.10
C ARG A 101 12.54 -4.19 1.13
N LYS A 102 13.62 -4.94 1.25
CA LYS A 102 14.98 -4.42 1.06
C LYS A 102 15.43 -4.75 -0.36
N TRP A 103 16.23 -3.87 -0.95
CA TRP A 103 16.98 -4.22 -2.16
C TRP A 103 18.02 -5.28 -1.79
N ILE A 104 18.02 -6.40 -2.51
CA ILE A 104 18.98 -7.50 -2.33
C ILE A 104 19.99 -7.40 -3.47
N LYS A 105 21.24 -7.07 -3.14
CA LYS A 105 22.34 -6.99 -4.12
C LYS A 105 22.63 -8.36 -4.73
N VAL A 106 23.21 -8.37 -5.94
CA VAL A 106 23.74 -9.58 -6.56
C VAL A 106 24.90 -10.06 -5.68
N GLN A 107 25.08 -11.38 -5.52
CA GLN A 107 26.30 -11.89 -4.91
C GLN A 107 27.48 -11.54 -5.82
N GLY A 108 28.61 -11.06 -5.25
CA GLY A 108 29.68 -10.45 -6.04
C GLY A 108 30.29 -11.36 -7.11
N GLU A 109 30.36 -12.66 -6.85
CA GLU A 109 30.92 -13.67 -7.75
C GLU A 109 29.91 -14.20 -8.78
N LYS A 110 28.62 -13.85 -8.64
CA LYS A 110 27.56 -14.37 -9.51
C LYS A 110 27.40 -13.53 -10.77
N SER A 111 27.48 -14.18 -11.92
CA SER A 111 27.22 -13.61 -13.24
C SER A 111 25.98 -14.25 -13.84
N TYR A 112 25.19 -13.54 -14.65
CA TYR A 112 24.04 -14.17 -15.31
C TYR A 112 24.45 -15.37 -16.19
N PHE A 113 25.71 -15.38 -16.63
CA PHE A 113 26.30 -16.40 -17.49
C PHE A 113 27.10 -17.46 -16.71
N ASP A 114 27.07 -17.46 -15.37
CA ASP A 114 27.79 -18.44 -14.55
C ASP A 114 27.17 -19.85 -14.53
N GLY A 115 26.00 -20.02 -15.15
CA GLY A 115 25.27 -21.29 -15.20
C GLY A 115 24.49 -21.62 -13.93
N ASP A 116 24.49 -20.78 -12.89
CA ASP A 116 23.72 -21.00 -11.65
C ASP A 116 22.25 -20.60 -11.83
N LEU A 117 21.53 -21.40 -12.63
CA LEU A 117 20.11 -21.22 -12.90
C LEU A 117 19.28 -21.22 -11.61
N ASN A 118 19.71 -21.93 -10.57
CA ASN A 118 18.97 -21.99 -9.30
C ASN A 118 19.00 -20.64 -8.57
N TYR A 119 20.17 -19.99 -8.50
CA TYR A 119 20.30 -18.64 -7.94
C TYR A 119 19.43 -17.62 -8.72
N TRP A 120 19.53 -17.61 -10.04
CA TRP A 120 18.82 -16.66 -10.89
C TRP A 120 17.30 -16.88 -10.89
N THR A 121 16.83 -18.12 -11.01
CA THR A 121 15.38 -18.43 -10.95
C THR A 121 14.75 -18.09 -9.60
N LYS A 122 15.42 -18.36 -8.48
CA LYS A 122 14.97 -17.94 -7.14
C LYS A 122 14.85 -16.43 -7.02
N ARG A 123 15.77 -15.70 -7.65
CA ARG A 123 15.80 -14.24 -7.64
C ARG A 123 14.76 -13.62 -8.56
N GLU A 124 14.45 -14.27 -9.68
CA GLU A 124 13.42 -13.84 -10.64
C GLU A 124 12.00 -14.18 -10.17
N LYS A 125 11.85 -15.23 -9.36
CA LYS A 125 10.56 -15.69 -8.78
C LYS A 125 9.61 -14.57 -8.32
N PRO A 126 10.05 -13.51 -7.60
CA PRO A 126 9.18 -12.44 -7.13
C PRO A 126 8.60 -11.53 -8.21
N PHE A 127 9.13 -11.59 -9.44
CA PHE A 127 8.68 -10.79 -10.59
C PHE A 127 7.63 -11.50 -11.44
N TYR A 128 7.55 -12.84 -11.35
CA TYR A 128 6.54 -13.62 -12.04
C TYR A 128 5.16 -13.54 -11.38
N ASN A 129 4.12 -13.90 -12.14
CA ASN A 129 2.77 -13.99 -11.59
C ASN A 129 2.64 -15.15 -10.58
N SER A 130 1.57 -15.13 -9.78
CA SER A 130 1.39 -16.06 -8.67
C SER A 130 1.36 -17.54 -9.07
N ILE A 131 0.98 -17.86 -10.31
CA ILE A 131 0.92 -19.23 -10.82
C ILE A 131 2.33 -19.73 -11.13
N TYR A 132 3.10 -18.95 -11.90
CA TYR A 132 4.48 -19.30 -12.24
C TYR A 132 5.38 -19.40 -11.00
N SER A 133 5.29 -18.44 -10.07
CA SER A 133 6.09 -18.47 -8.84
C SER A 133 5.80 -19.71 -7.97
N LYS A 134 4.56 -20.22 -7.98
CA LYS A 134 4.18 -21.45 -7.27
C LYS A 134 4.75 -22.68 -7.96
N LYS A 135 4.61 -22.78 -9.29
CA LYS A 135 5.17 -23.88 -10.10
C LYS A 135 6.69 -24.02 -9.92
N LEU A 136 7.43 -22.91 -9.99
CA LEU A 136 8.88 -22.88 -9.74
C LEU A 136 9.25 -23.43 -8.35
N THR A 137 8.40 -23.20 -7.35
CA THR A 137 8.63 -23.70 -5.98
C THR A 137 8.38 -25.20 -5.89
N GLN A 138 7.34 -25.70 -6.58
CA GLN A 138 7.02 -27.14 -6.65
C GLN A 138 8.14 -27.92 -7.36
N GLN A 139 8.70 -27.34 -8.43
CA GLN A 139 9.81 -27.92 -9.20
C GLN A 139 11.18 -27.75 -8.51
N LYS A 140 11.23 -27.23 -7.28
CA LYS A 140 12.48 -26.95 -6.54
C LYS A 140 13.50 -26.10 -7.33
N PHE A 141 13.04 -25.25 -8.24
CA PHE A 141 13.88 -24.42 -9.11
C PHE A 141 14.83 -25.23 -10.02
N GLN A 142 14.43 -26.45 -10.36
CA GLN A 142 15.12 -27.35 -11.28
C GLN A 142 14.24 -27.54 -12.52
N CYS A 143 14.89 -27.72 -13.68
CA CYS A 143 14.25 -28.07 -14.94
C CYS A 143 14.16 -29.58 -15.07
#